data_AF-A0A5B1M7R2-F1
#
_entry.id   AF-A0A5B1M7R2-F1
#
_cell.length_a   1.000
_cell.length_b   1.000
_cell.length_c   1.000
_cell.angle_alpha   90.00
_cell.angle_beta   90.00
_cell.angle_gamma   90.00
#
_symmetry.space_group_name_H-M   'P 1'
#
loop_
_entity.id
_entity.type
_entity.pdbx_description
1 polymer ?
#
loop_
_entity_poly.entity_id
_entity_poly.type
_entity_poly.pdbx_seq_one_letter_code
_entity_poly.pdbx_strand_id
1 'polypeptide(L)'
;MTDDDVIDYGAWGVEFFHRAVTEERVLRGVNVLSGRRIDVGPMGVGPGRLVKVTATGQIGTATGHRISDEPVALQVTLPVPLEFTIDLGMDKQRFRADIDVPLLITVHAREDLAIVLDITPPTASQVKVQLEGEGLRAQVLKVAAGVEGELRRFVAKYVAKELTKPYVKDATLIDVSAAIERASRGMGPKDDRSVGDEVTQDFEPALEDEIREHADLFVPEEPPA
;
A
#
# COMPACT_ATOMS: atom_id res chain seq x y z
N MET A 1 3.29 24.74 24.02
CA MET A 1 4.04 23.49 23.89
C MET A 1 4.91 23.39 25.11
N THR A 2 4.64 22.43 25.98
CA THR A 2 5.52 22.11 27.10
C THR A 2 6.63 21.19 26.55
N ASP A 3 7.84 21.26 27.10
CA ASP A 3 9.00 20.48 26.63
C ASP A 3 8.74 18.95 26.63
N ASP A 4 7.74 18.50 27.40
CA ASP A 4 7.24 17.12 27.49
C ASP A 4 6.56 16.57 26.21
N ASP A 5 6.21 17.41 25.23
CA ASP A 5 5.58 16.96 23.97
C ASP A 5 6.60 16.66 22.85
N VAL A 6 7.90 16.86 23.08
CA VAL A 6 8.96 16.66 22.09
C VAL A 6 9.56 15.26 22.23
N ILE A 7 9.53 14.48 21.15
CA ILE A 7 10.14 13.15 21.08
C ILE A 7 11.30 13.14 20.09
N ASP A 8 12.22 12.19 20.24
CA ASP A 8 13.33 12.04 19.30
C ASP A 8 12.85 11.57 17.90
N TYR A 9 13.66 11.84 16.88
CA TYR A 9 13.32 11.51 15.50
C TYR A 9 13.10 10.01 15.25
N GLY A 10 13.78 9.14 16.01
CA GLY A 10 13.61 7.70 15.92
C GLY A 10 12.25 7.26 16.44
N ALA A 11 11.89 7.68 17.65
CA ALA A 11 10.57 7.44 18.23
C ALA A 11 9.43 8.04 17.37
N TRP A 12 9.65 9.25 16.84
CA TRP A 12 8.70 9.88 15.91
C TRP A 12 8.51 9.04 14.65
N GLY A 13 9.58 8.49 14.08
CA GLY A 13 9.53 7.64 12.90
C GLY A 13 8.66 6.40 13.13
N VAL A 14 8.85 5.70 14.24
CA VAL A 14 8.03 4.52 14.59
C VAL A 14 6.54 4.89 14.69
N GLU A 15 6.23 5.95 15.46
CA GLU A 15 4.85 6.44 15.62
C GLU A 15 4.24 6.90 14.30
N PHE A 16 5.03 7.53 13.44
CA PHE A 16 4.61 7.93 12.10
C PHE A 16 4.17 6.72 11.29
N PHE A 17 4.93 5.62 11.26
CA PHE A 17 4.53 4.41 10.52
C PHE A 17 3.26 3.77 11.09
N HIS A 18 3.11 3.72 12.41
CA HIS A 18 1.91 3.18 13.05
C HIS A 18 0.65 3.93 12.65
N ARG A 19 0.73 5.27 12.60
CA ARG A 19 -0.39 6.16 12.23
C ARG A 19 -0.59 6.33 10.74
N ALA A 20 0.49 6.29 9.96
CA ALA A 20 0.45 6.46 8.52
C ALA A 20 -0.15 5.22 7.85
N VAL A 21 0.21 4.02 8.31
CA VAL A 21 -0.10 2.76 7.62
C VAL A 21 -1.10 1.92 8.39
N THR A 22 -2.34 2.38 8.44
CA THR A 22 -3.44 1.68 9.10
C THR A 22 -4.02 0.58 8.21
N GLU A 23 -4.66 -0.43 8.82
CA GLU A 23 -5.37 -1.49 8.11
C GLU A 23 -6.38 -0.93 7.11
N GLU A 24 -7.18 0.05 7.55
CA GLU A 24 -8.18 0.70 6.72
C GLU A 24 -7.55 1.36 5.48
N ARG A 25 -6.42 2.05 5.62
CA ARG A 25 -5.74 2.69 4.48
C ARG A 25 -5.21 1.67 3.48
N VAL A 26 -4.58 0.60 3.98
CA VAL A 26 -4.07 -0.47 3.13
C VAL A 26 -5.21 -1.16 2.40
N LEU A 27 -6.29 -1.53 3.10
CA LEU A 27 -7.47 -2.17 2.51
C LEU A 27 -8.17 -1.26 1.50
N ARG A 28 -8.27 0.06 1.74
CA ARG A 28 -8.79 1.01 0.75
C ARG A 28 -7.97 0.99 -0.54
N GLY A 29 -6.64 0.94 -0.44
CA GLY A 29 -5.75 0.85 -1.60
C GLY A 29 -5.95 -0.46 -2.39
N VAL A 30 -5.98 -1.59 -1.69
CA VAL A 30 -6.18 -2.91 -2.32
C VAL A 30 -7.57 -3.01 -2.97
N ASN A 31 -8.61 -2.49 -2.32
CA ASN A 31 -10.00 -2.57 -2.78
C ASN A 31 -10.33 -1.68 -3.98
N VAL A 32 -9.39 -0.86 -4.47
CA VAL A 32 -9.50 -0.25 -5.82
C VAL A 32 -9.62 -1.32 -6.90
N LEU A 33 -9.11 -2.53 -6.64
CA LEU A 33 -9.19 -3.68 -7.55
C LEU A 33 -10.53 -4.43 -7.49
N SER A 34 -11.36 -4.19 -6.46
CA SER A 34 -12.63 -4.87 -6.29
C SER A 34 -13.60 -4.56 -7.43
N GLY A 35 -14.41 -5.56 -7.80
CA GLY A 35 -15.33 -5.50 -8.94
C GLY A 35 -14.68 -5.65 -10.31
N ARG A 36 -13.33 -5.65 -10.40
CA ARG A 36 -12.65 -5.88 -11.68
C ARG A 36 -12.96 -7.29 -12.19
N ARG A 37 -13.38 -7.37 -13.46
CA ARG A 37 -13.71 -8.64 -14.12
C ARG A 37 -12.45 -9.43 -14.42
N ILE A 38 -12.54 -10.72 -14.22
CA ILE A 38 -11.57 -11.72 -14.63
C ILE A 38 -12.21 -12.48 -15.80
N ASP A 39 -11.51 -12.48 -16.93
CA ASP A 39 -11.88 -13.29 -18.09
C ASP A 39 -10.62 -14.06 -18.51
N VAL A 40 -10.66 -15.37 -18.33
CA VAL A 40 -9.58 -16.27 -18.71
C VAL A 40 -10.11 -17.21 -19.78
N GLY A 41 -9.64 -16.98 -21.01
CA GLY A 41 -9.95 -17.79 -22.17
C GLY A 41 -9.45 -19.24 -22.06
N PRO A 42 -9.71 -20.09 -23.08
CA PRO A 42 -9.52 -21.53 -22.96
C PRO A 42 -8.07 -21.91 -22.62
N MET A 43 -7.86 -22.39 -21.40
CA MET A 43 -6.58 -22.91 -20.92
C MET A 43 -6.58 -24.43 -20.95
N GLY A 44 -5.52 -25.02 -21.49
CA GLY A 44 -5.30 -26.46 -21.43
C GLY A 44 -4.82 -26.90 -20.04
N VAL A 45 -5.59 -27.69 -19.31
CA VAL A 45 -5.24 -28.26 -18.00
C VAL A 45 -5.04 -29.79 -18.09
N GLY A 46 -4.26 -30.36 -17.16
CA GLY A 46 -3.99 -31.80 -17.08
C GLY A 46 -2.89 -32.34 -18.03
N PRO A 47 -2.57 -33.64 -17.95
CA PRO A 47 -1.57 -34.28 -18.80
C PRO A 47 -1.92 -34.12 -20.28
N GLY A 48 -1.00 -33.55 -21.08
CA GLY A 48 -1.22 -33.34 -22.52
C GLY A 48 -2.12 -32.15 -22.90
N ARG A 49 -2.54 -31.30 -21.94
CA ARG A 49 -3.38 -30.10 -22.19
C ARG A 49 -4.72 -30.40 -22.91
N LEU A 50 -5.24 -31.61 -22.74
CA LEU A 50 -6.43 -32.08 -23.44
C LEU A 50 -7.75 -31.49 -22.90
N VAL A 51 -7.73 -30.99 -21.67
CA VAL A 51 -8.91 -30.42 -21.00
C VAL A 51 -8.89 -28.91 -21.16
N LYS A 52 -9.95 -28.33 -21.74
CA LYS A 52 -10.08 -26.87 -21.89
C LYS A 52 -10.88 -26.28 -20.73
N VAL A 53 -10.35 -25.22 -20.13
CA VAL A 53 -10.99 -24.45 -19.06
C VAL A 53 -11.19 -23.01 -19.51
N THR A 54 -12.42 -22.54 -19.47
CA THR A 54 -12.74 -21.10 -19.58
C THR A 54 -13.28 -20.65 -18.24
N ALA A 55 -12.75 -19.56 -17.69
CA ALA A 55 -13.13 -19.03 -16.38
C ALA A 55 -13.52 -17.56 -16.46
N THR A 56 -14.61 -17.20 -15.78
CA THR A 56 -15.07 -15.83 -15.62
C THR A 56 -15.33 -15.55 -14.16
N GLY A 57 -14.99 -14.37 -13.68
CA GLY A 57 -15.25 -13.99 -12.30
C GLY A 57 -15.02 -12.52 -12.03
N GLN A 58 -15.01 -12.16 -10.76
CA GLN A 58 -14.75 -10.79 -10.31
C GLN A 58 -13.91 -10.82 -9.05
N ILE A 59 -13.05 -9.82 -8.90
CA ILE A 59 -12.31 -9.62 -7.64
C ILE A 59 -13.31 -9.10 -6.59
N GLY A 60 -13.41 -9.78 -5.46
CA GLY A 60 -14.27 -9.36 -4.35
C GLY A 60 -13.64 -8.27 -3.49
N THR A 61 -14.26 -8.01 -2.34
CA THR A 61 -13.75 -7.04 -1.35
C THR A 61 -12.72 -7.73 -0.45
N ALA A 62 -11.49 -7.23 -0.49
CA ALA A 62 -10.41 -7.68 0.37
C ALA A 62 -10.69 -7.36 1.84
N THR A 63 -10.33 -8.30 2.70
CA THR A 63 -10.32 -8.15 4.16
C THR A 63 -8.90 -8.37 4.66
N GLY A 64 -8.58 -7.92 5.86
CA GLY A 64 -7.24 -8.10 6.41
C GLY A 64 -7.13 -7.61 7.83
N HIS A 65 -5.98 -7.89 8.43
CA HIS A 65 -5.62 -7.44 9.77
C HIS A 65 -4.10 -7.29 9.87
N ARG A 66 -3.65 -6.46 10.79
CA ARG A 66 -2.25 -6.28 11.13
C ARG A 66 -1.75 -7.50 11.90
N ILE A 67 -0.52 -7.92 11.57
CA ILE A 67 0.16 -9.07 12.18
C ILE A 67 1.52 -8.70 12.81
N SER A 68 2.03 -7.50 12.52
CA SER A 68 3.28 -6.98 13.07
C SER A 68 3.27 -5.44 13.04
N ASP A 69 3.94 -4.83 14.00
CA ASP A 69 4.09 -3.37 14.13
C ASP A 69 5.48 -2.87 13.73
N GLU A 70 6.51 -3.72 13.78
CA GLU A 70 7.88 -3.36 13.41
C GLU A 70 8.65 -4.52 12.74
N PRO A 71 8.77 -4.52 11.40
CA PRO A 71 8.08 -3.62 10.47
C PRO A 71 6.56 -3.83 10.53
N VAL A 72 5.81 -2.79 10.16
CA VAL A 72 4.35 -2.92 10.00
C VAL A 72 4.08 -3.99 8.94
N ALA A 73 3.30 -5.01 9.29
CA ALA A 73 2.90 -6.04 8.35
C ALA A 73 1.43 -6.40 8.50
N LEU A 74 0.78 -6.67 7.37
CA LEU A 74 -0.64 -7.00 7.29
C LEU A 74 -0.84 -8.27 6.50
N GLN A 75 -1.74 -9.12 6.98
CA GLN A 75 -2.26 -10.23 6.22
C GLN A 75 -3.59 -9.80 5.58
N VAL A 76 -3.63 -9.79 4.25
CA VAL A 76 -4.80 -9.44 3.45
C VAL A 76 -5.30 -10.69 2.73
N THR A 77 -6.62 -10.88 2.68
CA THR A 77 -7.27 -11.96 1.93
C THR A 77 -8.14 -11.35 0.86
N LEU A 78 -7.87 -11.72 -0.39
CA LEU A 78 -8.62 -11.29 -1.57
C LEU A 78 -9.52 -12.44 -2.06
N PRO A 79 -10.85 -12.32 -1.89
CA PRO A 79 -11.78 -13.32 -2.39
C PRO A 79 -11.98 -13.17 -3.91
N VAL A 80 -11.95 -14.28 -4.63
CA VAL A 80 -12.08 -14.34 -6.09
C VAL A 80 -13.06 -15.46 -6.47
N PRO A 81 -14.38 -15.18 -6.48
CA PRO A 81 -15.36 -16.11 -7.02
C PRO A 81 -15.17 -16.26 -8.54
N LEU A 82 -15.03 -17.51 -8.99
CA LEU A 82 -14.90 -17.87 -10.39
C LEU A 82 -15.99 -18.86 -10.79
N GLU A 83 -16.55 -18.66 -11.97
CA GLU A 83 -17.34 -19.66 -12.68
C GLU A 83 -16.52 -20.16 -13.86
N PHE A 84 -16.41 -21.47 -14.02
CA PHE A 84 -15.66 -22.04 -15.13
C PHE A 84 -16.29 -23.29 -15.69
N THR A 85 -16.03 -23.54 -16.98
CA THR A 85 -16.52 -24.72 -17.69
C THR A 85 -15.35 -25.61 -18.07
N ILE A 86 -15.47 -26.89 -17.76
CA ILE A 86 -14.52 -27.93 -18.14
C ILE A 86 -15.12 -28.74 -19.27
N ASP A 87 -14.38 -28.84 -20.38
CA ASP A 87 -14.72 -29.71 -21.50
C ASP A 87 -13.96 -31.04 -21.39
N LEU A 88 -14.68 -32.14 -21.14
CA LEU A 88 -14.15 -33.50 -21.06
C LEU A 88 -14.34 -34.29 -22.38
N GLY A 89 -14.62 -33.59 -23.48
CA GLY A 89 -14.86 -34.16 -24.80
C GLY A 89 -16.32 -34.54 -25.03
N MET A 90 -16.85 -35.49 -24.25
CA MET A 90 -18.27 -35.91 -24.38
C MET A 90 -19.24 -35.08 -23.54
N ASP A 91 -18.75 -34.47 -22.45
CA ASP A 91 -19.56 -33.68 -21.52
C ASP A 91 -18.86 -32.37 -21.15
N LYS A 92 -19.64 -31.29 -21.05
CA LYS A 92 -19.21 -30.01 -20.48
C LYS A 92 -19.79 -29.86 -19.09
N GLN A 93 -18.92 -29.65 -18.11
CA GLN A 93 -19.31 -29.48 -16.72
C GLN A 93 -19.02 -28.07 -16.25
N ARG A 94 -19.98 -27.45 -15.58
CA ARG A 94 -19.86 -26.12 -14.99
C ARG A 94 -19.51 -26.25 -13.52
N PHE A 95 -18.57 -25.43 -13.09
CA PHE A 95 -18.13 -25.35 -11.70
C PHE A 95 -18.14 -23.91 -11.23
N ARG A 96 -18.39 -23.75 -9.94
CA ARG A 96 -18.09 -22.52 -9.21
C ARG A 96 -16.91 -22.79 -8.29
N ALA A 97 -15.98 -21.86 -8.23
CA ALA A 97 -14.88 -21.88 -7.29
C ALA A 97 -14.88 -20.59 -6.47
N ASP A 98 -14.88 -20.72 -5.15
CA ASP A 98 -14.54 -19.63 -4.26
C ASP A 98 -13.05 -19.74 -3.91
N ILE A 99 -12.28 -18.72 -4.30
CA ILE A 99 -10.83 -18.70 -4.15
C ILE A 99 -10.45 -17.60 -3.18
N ASP A 100 -9.77 -17.96 -2.10
CA ASP A 100 -9.14 -16.99 -1.20
C ASP A 100 -7.66 -16.87 -1.53
N VAL A 101 -7.26 -15.67 -1.92
CA VAL A 101 -5.88 -15.33 -2.25
C VAL A 101 -5.28 -14.55 -1.07
N PRO A 102 -4.41 -15.16 -0.24
CA PRO A 102 -3.74 -14.42 0.81
C PRO A 102 -2.58 -13.61 0.23
N LEU A 103 -2.41 -12.40 0.72
CA LEU A 103 -1.29 -11.50 0.45
C LEU A 103 -0.67 -11.08 1.77
N LEU A 104 0.66 -11.12 1.85
CA LEU A 104 1.40 -10.52 2.96
C LEU A 104 1.95 -9.18 2.48
N ILE A 105 1.57 -8.12 3.18
CA ILE A 105 2.04 -6.77 2.89
C ILE A 105 2.98 -6.37 4.01
N THR A 106 4.23 -6.06 3.67
CA THR A 106 5.25 -5.56 4.60
C THR A 106 5.61 -4.14 4.21
N VAL A 107 5.70 -3.27 5.21
CA VAL A 107 5.87 -1.83 4.99
C VAL A 107 7.32 -1.45 5.27
N HIS A 108 7.91 -0.70 4.34
CA HIS A 108 9.30 -0.24 4.43
C HIS A 108 9.41 1.26 4.22
N ALA A 109 10.31 1.89 4.99
CA ALA A 109 10.80 3.24 4.71
C ALA A 109 11.87 3.19 3.60
N ARG A 110 11.92 4.23 2.77
CA ARG A 110 13.00 4.46 1.81
C ARG A 110 13.78 5.73 2.15
N GLU A 111 15.01 5.82 1.66
CA GLU A 111 15.91 6.97 1.85
C GLU A 111 15.34 8.28 1.30
N ASP A 112 14.48 8.23 0.28
CA ASP A 112 13.81 9.37 -0.34
C ASP A 112 12.51 9.78 0.39
N LEU A 113 12.36 9.31 1.64
CA LEU A 113 11.17 9.46 2.48
C LEU A 113 9.91 8.81 1.92
N ALA A 114 9.99 7.96 0.90
CA ALA A 114 8.84 7.20 0.45
C ALA A 114 8.52 6.03 1.40
N ILE A 115 7.24 5.69 1.51
CA ILE A 115 6.79 4.43 2.13
C ILE A 115 6.48 3.44 1.00
N VAL A 116 7.04 2.24 1.09
CA VAL A 116 6.78 1.15 0.17
C VAL A 116 5.99 0.05 0.86
N LEU A 117 4.91 -0.37 0.23
CA LEU A 117 4.16 -1.57 0.58
C LEU A 117 4.69 -2.72 -0.27
N ASP A 118 5.61 -3.49 0.29
CA ASP A 118 6.10 -4.70 -0.37
C ASP A 118 5.04 -5.80 -0.23
N ILE A 119 4.58 -6.34 -1.37
CA ILE A 119 3.55 -7.36 -1.41
C ILE A 119 4.20 -8.69 -1.77
N THR A 120 4.28 -9.58 -0.79
CA THR A 120 4.73 -10.96 -1.03
C THR A 120 3.61 -11.75 -1.71
N PRO A 121 3.84 -12.30 -2.92
CA PRO A 121 2.86 -13.13 -3.60
C PRO A 121 2.60 -14.45 -2.84
N PRO A 122 1.40 -15.03 -2.94
CA PRO A 122 1.11 -16.30 -2.32
C PRO A 122 1.81 -17.44 -3.07
N THR A 123 2.21 -18.44 -2.31
CA THR A 123 2.51 -19.77 -2.84
C THR A 123 1.21 -20.51 -3.19
N ALA A 124 1.30 -21.50 -4.07
CA ALA A 124 0.13 -22.32 -4.45
C ALA A 124 -0.53 -23.02 -3.25
N SER A 125 0.25 -23.40 -2.23
CA SER A 125 -0.27 -24.03 -1.00
C SER A 125 -1.07 -23.06 -0.11
N GLN A 126 -0.82 -21.76 -0.22
CA GLN A 126 -1.52 -20.74 0.56
C GLN A 126 -2.86 -20.34 -0.08
N VAL A 127 -3.02 -20.52 -1.38
CA VAL A 127 -4.29 -20.26 -2.08
C VAL A 127 -5.30 -21.32 -1.64
N LYS A 128 -6.43 -20.87 -1.08
CA LYS A 128 -7.55 -21.76 -0.75
C LYS A 128 -8.53 -21.75 -1.91
N VAL A 129 -9.02 -22.93 -2.28
CA VAL A 129 -10.00 -23.10 -3.35
C VAL A 129 -11.09 -24.01 -2.81
N GLN A 130 -12.33 -23.56 -2.92
CA GLN A 130 -13.51 -24.35 -2.61
C GLN A 130 -14.29 -24.55 -3.90
N LEU A 131 -14.43 -25.80 -4.34
CA LEU A 131 -15.16 -26.13 -5.56
C LEU A 131 -16.59 -26.56 -5.25
N GLU A 132 -17.54 -25.91 -5.89
CA GLU A 132 -18.96 -26.28 -5.89
C GLU A 132 -19.36 -26.77 -7.29
N GLY A 133 -20.04 -27.91 -7.35
CA GLY A 133 -20.60 -28.44 -8.60
C GLY A 133 -21.87 -29.24 -8.32
N GLU A 134 -22.91 -29.04 -9.12
CA GLU A 134 -24.12 -29.85 -9.05
C GLU A 134 -23.85 -31.28 -9.57
N GLY A 135 -24.23 -32.30 -8.79
CA GLY A 135 -24.26 -33.69 -9.29
C GLY A 135 -22.90 -34.35 -9.51
N LEU A 136 -21.86 -33.98 -8.75
CA LEU A 136 -20.52 -34.60 -8.79
C LEU A 136 -20.58 -36.13 -8.59
N ARG A 137 -20.61 -36.87 -9.69
CA ARG A 137 -20.46 -38.34 -9.69
C ARG A 137 -19.05 -38.71 -9.22
N ALA A 138 -18.87 -39.91 -8.67
CA ALA A 138 -17.58 -40.37 -8.12
C ALA A 138 -16.39 -40.27 -9.11
N GLN A 139 -16.65 -40.38 -10.42
CA GLN A 139 -15.63 -40.22 -11.48
C GLN A 139 -15.18 -38.76 -11.68
N VAL A 140 -16.05 -37.78 -11.36
CA VAL A 140 -15.78 -36.35 -11.47
C VAL A 140 -14.96 -35.85 -10.27
N LEU A 141 -15.05 -36.49 -9.10
CA LEU A 141 -14.27 -36.12 -7.90
C LEU A 141 -12.74 -36.15 -8.12
N LYS A 142 -12.23 -37.15 -8.85
CA LYS A 142 -10.79 -37.23 -9.17
C LYS A 142 -10.35 -36.11 -10.11
N VAL A 143 -11.20 -35.75 -11.07
CA VAL A 143 -10.95 -34.62 -11.99
C VAL A 143 -10.99 -33.31 -11.20
N ALA A 144 -11.97 -33.12 -10.31
CA ALA A 144 -12.10 -31.94 -9.47
C ALA A 144 -10.88 -31.71 -8.57
N ALA A 145 -10.34 -32.76 -7.92
CA ALA A 145 -9.12 -32.65 -7.12
C ALA A 145 -7.89 -32.21 -7.94
N GLY A 146 -7.75 -32.71 -9.17
CA GLY A 146 -6.69 -32.27 -10.09
C GLY A 146 -6.84 -30.82 -10.54
N VAL A 147 -8.09 -30.38 -10.76
CA VAL A 147 -8.43 -29.01 -11.14
C VAL A 147 -8.15 -28.04 -10.00
N GLU A 148 -8.49 -28.38 -8.77
CA GLU A 148 -8.22 -27.54 -7.59
C GLU A 148 -6.72 -27.24 -7.45
N GLY A 149 -5.88 -28.27 -7.56
CA GLY A 149 -4.43 -28.11 -7.50
C GLY A 149 -3.87 -27.25 -8.64
N GLU A 150 -4.45 -27.35 -9.84
CA GLU A 150 -4.05 -26.52 -10.99
C GLU A 150 -4.52 -25.07 -10.83
N LEU A 151 -5.73 -24.83 -10.33
CA LEU A 151 -6.23 -23.50 -10.02
C LEU A 151 -5.33 -22.80 -8.99
N ARG A 152 -4.96 -23.49 -7.90
CA ARG A 152 -4.03 -22.96 -6.91
C ARG A 152 -2.69 -22.52 -7.53
N ARG A 153 -2.10 -23.37 -8.37
CA ARG A 153 -0.84 -23.05 -9.08
C ARG A 153 -0.99 -21.88 -10.04
N PHE A 154 -2.06 -21.88 -10.82
CA PHE A 154 -2.34 -20.84 -11.81
C PHE A 154 -2.55 -19.49 -11.13
N VAL A 155 -3.38 -19.42 -10.10
CA VAL A 155 -3.68 -18.19 -9.35
C VAL A 155 -2.41 -17.63 -8.71
N ALA A 156 -1.63 -18.45 -8.00
CA ALA A 156 -0.37 -18.02 -7.39
C ALA A 156 0.60 -17.42 -8.44
N LYS A 157 0.76 -18.09 -9.59
CA LYS A 157 1.61 -17.61 -10.68
C LYS A 157 1.07 -16.32 -11.33
N TYR A 158 -0.25 -16.24 -11.51
CA TYR A 158 -0.89 -15.06 -12.06
C TYR A 158 -0.72 -13.86 -11.15
N VAL A 159 -0.99 -14.01 -9.85
CA VAL A 159 -0.82 -12.95 -8.84
C VAL A 159 0.63 -12.49 -8.80
N ALA A 160 1.61 -13.41 -8.72
CA ALA A 160 3.02 -13.05 -8.74
C ALA A 160 3.40 -12.24 -9.98
N LYS A 161 2.88 -12.62 -11.16
CA LYS A 161 3.10 -11.85 -12.39
C LYS A 161 2.39 -10.49 -12.36
N GLU A 162 1.16 -10.42 -11.85
CA GLU A 162 0.37 -9.20 -11.79
C GLU A 162 1.03 -8.15 -10.90
N LEU A 163 1.57 -8.56 -9.75
CA LEU A 163 2.28 -7.68 -8.81
C LEU A 163 3.54 -7.04 -9.42
N THR A 164 4.11 -7.61 -10.48
CA THR A 164 5.26 -7.00 -11.18
C THR A 164 4.88 -5.86 -12.12
N LYS A 165 3.60 -5.67 -12.42
CA LYS A 165 3.16 -4.68 -13.42
C LYS A 165 3.32 -3.25 -12.88
N PRO A 166 3.69 -2.28 -13.74
CA PRO A 166 3.97 -0.90 -13.32
C PRO A 166 2.84 -0.27 -12.51
N TYR A 167 1.60 -0.40 -12.98
CA TYR A 167 0.44 0.18 -12.30
C TYR A 167 0.23 -0.34 -10.86
N VAL A 168 0.68 -1.57 -10.56
CA VAL A 168 0.62 -2.12 -9.20
C VAL A 168 1.74 -1.52 -8.35
N LYS A 169 2.96 -1.49 -8.89
CA LYS A 169 4.12 -0.89 -8.21
C LYS A 169 3.91 0.59 -7.86
N ASP A 170 3.29 1.33 -8.78
CA ASP A 170 2.96 2.74 -8.57
C ASP A 170 1.92 2.91 -7.45
N ALA A 171 0.98 1.96 -7.32
CA ALA A 171 -0.03 1.96 -6.28
C ALA A 171 0.51 1.51 -4.90
N THR A 172 1.69 0.88 -4.84
CA THR A 172 2.34 0.44 -3.60
C THR A 172 3.33 1.46 -3.04
N LEU A 173 3.43 2.65 -3.64
CA LEU A 173 4.34 3.71 -3.24
C LEU A 173 3.55 4.89 -2.67
N ILE A 174 3.90 5.32 -1.45
CA ILE A 174 3.39 6.56 -0.85
C ILE A 174 4.54 7.56 -0.82
N ASP A 175 4.44 8.59 -1.66
CA ASP A 175 5.40 9.69 -1.70
C ASP A 175 5.09 10.71 -0.59
N VAL A 176 5.80 10.58 0.53
CA VAL A 176 5.64 11.47 1.69
C VAL A 176 6.21 12.86 1.37
N SER A 177 7.32 12.94 0.64
CA SER A 177 7.95 14.20 0.21
C SER A 177 6.96 15.07 -0.57
N ALA A 178 6.27 14.48 -1.56
CA ALA A 178 5.24 15.18 -2.31
C ALA A 178 4.01 15.54 -1.46
N ALA A 179 3.68 14.73 -0.44
CA ALA A 179 2.59 15.05 0.49
C ALA A 179 2.93 16.25 1.39
N ILE A 180 4.15 16.30 1.91
CA ILE A 180 4.67 17.43 2.70
C ILE A 180 4.68 18.69 1.84
N GLU A 181 5.20 18.63 0.61
CA GLU A 181 5.25 19.78 -0.30
C GLU A 181 3.85 20.32 -0.63
N ARG A 182 2.84 19.46 -0.74
CA ARG A 182 1.46 19.92 -0.91
C ARG A 182 0.93 20.63 0.33
N ALA A 183 1.29 20.16 1.52
CA ALA A 183 0.86 20.75 2.78
C ALA A 183 1.60 22.06 3.09
N SER A 184 2.89 22.15 2.76
CA SER A 184 3.76 23.32 3.02
C SER A 184 3.39 24.54 2.17
N ARG A 185 2.75 24.36 1.00
CA ARG A 185 2.24 25.50 0.19
C ARG A 185 1.25 26.40 0.94
N GLY A 186 0.61 25.90 2.00
CA GLY A 186 -0.22 26.69 2.90
C GLY A 186 0.52 27.29 4.09
N MET A 187 1.79 26.94 4.29
CA MET A 187 2.66 27.44 5.35
C MET A 187 3.52 28.59 4.80
N GLY A 188 2.95 29.78 4.83
CA GLY A 188 3.63 31.05 4.62
C GLY A 188 2.89 32.15 5.38
N PRO A 189 3.51 33.32 5.60
CA PRO A 189 2.80 34.48 6.14
C PRO A 189 1.51 34.71 5.36
N LYS A 190 0.36 34.80 6.04
CA LYS A 190 -0.94 35.00 5.37
C LYS A 190 -1.04 36.35 4.67
N ASP A 191 -0.16 37.29 5.02
CA ASP A 191 0.11 38.54 4.33
C ASP A 191 1.63 38.81 4.37
N ASP A 192 2.32 38.55 3.26
CA ASP A 192 3.78 38.79 3.12
C ASP A 192 4.16 40.27 3.37
N ARG A 193 3.17 41.18 3.27
CA ARG A 193 3.33 42.60 3.58
C ARG A 193 3.27 42.91 5.08
N SER A 194 2.53 42.16 5.91
CA SER A 194 2.39 42.52 7.33
C SER A 194 3.54 42.01 8.19
N VAL A 195 4.06 40.81 7.91
CA VAL A 195 5.16 40.24 8.70
C VAL A 195 6.48 40.95 8.41
N GLY A 196 6.73 41.33 7.15
CA GLY A 196 7.90 42.15 6.81
C GLY A 196 7.85 43.53 7.45
N ASP A 197 6.68 44.17 7.46
CA ASP A 197 6.48 45.49 8.05
C ASP A 197 6.53 45.44 9.60
N GLU A 198 5.97 44.41 10.24
CA GLU A 198 6.04 44.21 11.71
C GLU A 198 7.47 43.88 12.16
N VAL A 199 8.16 42.96 11.47
CA VAL A 199 9.55 42.61 11.81
C VAL A 199 10.47 43.82 11.65
N THR A 200 10.25 44.66 10.63
CA THR A 200 11.04 45.89 10.44
C THR A 200 10.72 46.93 11.52
N GLN A 201 9.44 47.08 11.90
CA GLN A 201 9.00 48.01 12.94
C GLN A 201 9.48 47.64 14.34
N ASP A 202 9.57 46.36 14.67
CA ASP A 202 10.07 45.90 15.97
C ASP A 202 11.61 45.88 16.02
N PHE A 203 12.27 45.71 14.87
CA PHE A 203 13.73 45.63 14.79
C PHE A 203 14.43 46.98 14.98
N GLU A 204 13.92 48.06 14.37
CA GLU A 204 14.51 49.40 14.52
C GLU A 204 14.64 49.86 15.98
N PRO A 205 13.57 49.87 16.80
CA PRO A 205 13.67 50.31 18.20
C PRO A 205 14.52 49.34 19.05
N ALA A 206 14.48 48.03 18.78
CA ALA A 206 15.31 47.06 19.49
C ALA A 206 16.81 47.27 19.22
N LEU A 207 17.17 47.55 17.95
CA LEU A 207 18.55 47.87 17.57
C LEU A 207 19.00 49.20 18.16
N GLU A 208 18.14 50.21 18.18
CA GLU A 208 18.44 51.51 18.81
C GLU A 208 18.65 51.39 20.32
N ASP A 209 17.85 50.57 21.00
CA ASP A 209 18.01 50.31 22.43
C ASP A 209 19.32 49.56 22.71
N GLU A 210 19.68 48.57 21.89
CA GLU A 210 20.94 47.84 22.01
C GLU A 210 22.17 48.71 21.71
N ILE A 211 22.10 49.59 20.69
CA ILE A 211 23.14 50.59 20.40
C ILE A 211 23.28 51.58 21.56
N ARG A 212 22.18 51.98 22.20
CA ARG A 212 22.20 52.90 23.34
C ARG A 212 22.79 52.25 24.58
N GLU A 213 22.47 50.98 24.82
CA GLU A 213 23.00 50.20 25.95
C GLU A 213 24.51 49.94 25.83
N HIS A 214 25.02 49.87 24.59
CA HIS A 214 26.44 49.64 24.29
C HIS A 214 27.19 50.86 23.75
N ALA A 215 26.64 52.07 23.91
CA ALA A 215 27.20 53.31 23.34
C ALA A 215 28.62 53.62 23.83
N ASP A 216 28.99 53.14 25.02
CA ASP A 216 30.31 53.23 25.65
C ASP A 216 31.39 52.41 24.94
N LEU A 217 31.03 51.36 24.21
CA LEU A 217 31.96 50.57 23.39
C LEU A 217 32.29 51.22 22.04
N PHE A 218 31.54 52.25 21.64
CA PHE A 218 31.66 52.90 20.32
C PHE A 218 32.33 54.28 20.36
N VAL A 219 32.71 54.78 21.54
CA VAL A 219 33.47 56.03 21.64
C VAL A 219 34.93 55.75 21.28
N PRO A 220 35.50 56.36 20.22
CA PRO A 220 36.93 56.22 19.94
C PRO A 220 37.71 56.86 21.09
N GLU A 221 38.65 56.12 21.70
CA GLU A 221 39.57 56.68 22.68
C GLU A 221 40.26 57.92 22.09
N GLU A 222 40.06 59.08 22.71
CA GLU A 222 40.76 60.31 22.35
C GLU A 222 42.27 60.06 22.46
N PRO A 223 43.07 60.34 21.41
CA PRO A 223 44.50 60.11 21.48
C PRO A 223 45.13 61.06 22.50
N PRO A 224 46.06 60.58 23.34
CA PRO A 224 46.67 61.41 24.38
C PRO A 224 47.49 62.55 23.75
N ALA A 225 47.31 63.75 24.31
CA ALA A 225 47.97 65.00 23.90
C ALA A 225 49.49 65.02 24.16
#